data_AF-A0A6G6W5R2-F1
#
_entry.id   AF-A0A6G6W5R2-F1
#
_cell.length_a   1.000
_cell.length_b   1.000
_cell.length_c   1.000
_cell.angle_alpha   90.00
_cell.angle_beta   90.00
_cell.angle_gamma   90.00
#
_symmetry.space_group_name_H-M   'P 1'
#
loop_
_entity.id
_entity.type
_entity.pdbx_description
1 polymer ?
#
loop_
_entity_poly.entity_id
_entity_poly.type
_entity_poly.pdbx_seq_one_letter_code
_entity_poly.pdbx_strand_id
1 'polypeptide(L)'
;MAEIFYDADADLSLIQGKKVAIVGYGSQGHAHAQNLRDSGVEVVIALKEGSKSTEKAQDEGFEVKSVADATEWADLIMILAPDQHQRGIYNDSIKDKLTAGKTLAFAHGFNIRFGYIQAPEGVDVILVAPKAPGHTVRREYVAGRGIPDIIAVEQDASGQAWDVAKSYAKAIGGTRAGVIKTTFTEETETDLFGEQAVLCGGMSHLVQYGFETLTEAGYQPEIAYFEVLHELKLIVDLMWEGGIAKQRWSISDTAEYGDYVSGPRVIDPRVKENMQGVLADIQSGAFAQRFIADQDNGAVEFKELREKEAQHPIEAVGKELRGLFAWKQQDSDYIEGSAAR
;
A
#
# COMPACT_ATOMS: atom_id res chain seq x y z
N MET A 1 -17.17 18.09 6.36
CA MET A 1 -16.38 17.59 5.21
C MET A 1 -14.95 17.38 5.70
N ALA A 2 -14.25 16.38 5.16
CA ALA A 2 -12.86 16.16 5.50
C ALA A 2 -12.00 17.38 5.12
N GLU A 3 -10.94 17.63 5.87
CA GLU A 3 -9.94 18.64 5.54
C GLU A 3 -9.06 18.08 4.41
N ILE A 4 -9.01 18.77 3.27
CA ILE A 4 -8.29 18.34 2.07
C ILE A 4 -7.27 19.41 1.69
N PHE A 5 -6.03 18.99 1.49
CA PHE A 5 -4.91 19.84 1.11
C PHE A 5 -4.49 19.59 -0.34
N TYR A 6 -4.19 20.67 -1.05
CA TYR A 6 -3.64 20.67 -2.40
C TYR A 6 -2.29 21.40 -2.44
N ASP A 7 -1.72 21.58 -3.63
CA ASP A 7 -0.39 22.18 -3.80
C ASP A 7 -0.25 23.56 -3.16
N ALA A 8 -1.33 24.34 -3.08
CA ALA A 8 -1.33 25.66 -2.46
C ALA A 8 -1.25 25.63 -0.92
N ASP A 9 -1.60 24.50 -0.30
CA ASP A 9 -1.69 24.34 1.16
C ASP A 9 -0.39 23.78 1.79
N ALA A 10 0.59 23.43 0.95
CA ALA A 10 1.83 22.78 1.35
C ALA A 10 3.07 23.53 0.83
N ASP A 11 3.97 23.89 1.73
CA ASP A 11 5.27 24.47 1.40
C ASP A 11 6.30 23.36 1.14
N LEU A 12 6.78 23.23 -0.10
CA LEU A 12 7.74 22.21 -0.48
C LEU A 12 9.13 22.46 0.14
N SER A 13 9.47 23.71 0.46
CA SER A 13 10.81 24.06 0.96
C SER A 13 11.11 23.43 2.33
N LEU A 14 10.09 23.08 3.10
CA LEU A 14 10.24 22.47 4.43
C LEU A 14 10.88 21.08 4.37
N ILE A 15 10.43 20.21 3.46
CA ILE A 15 11.04 18.89 3.28
C ILE A 15 12.33 18.96 2.46
N GLN A 16 12.44 19.91 1.52
CA GLN A 16 13.69 20.15 0.79
C GLN A 16 14.84 20.57 1.70
N GLY A 17 14.54 21.27 2.81
CA GLY A 17 15.52 21.65 3.82
C GLY A 17 15.92 20.53 4.80
N LYS A 18 15.38 19.31 4.65
CA LYS A 18 15.65 18.17 5.53
C LYS A 18 16.42 17.06 4.82
N LYS A 19 17.25 16.37 5.58
CA LYS A 19 17.84 15.08 5.18
C LYS A 19 16.87 13.95 5.45
N VAL A 20 16.51 13.19 4.43
CA VAL A 20 15.51 12.12 4.53
C VAL A 20 16.16 10.74 4.37
N ALA A 21 16.03 9.90 5.39
CA ALA A 21 16.36 8.48 5.29
C ALA A 21 15.11 7.67 4.93
N ILE A 22 15.16 6.91 3.83
CA ILE A 22 14.14 5.93 3.46
C ILE A 22 14.59 4.55 3.92
N VAL A 23 13.94 3.99 4.94
CA VAL A 23 14.26 2.67 5.49
C VAL A 23 13.51 1.59 4.71
N GLY A 24 14.22 0.86 3.86
CA GLY A 24 13.65 -0.14 2.95
C GLY A 24 13.43 0.38 1.53
N TYR A 25 13.69 -0.47 0.52
CA TYR A 25 13.63 -0.10 -0.90
C TYR A 25 12.76 -1.06 -1.72
N GLY A 26 11.56 -1.34 -1.20
CA GLY A 26 10.54 -2.15 -1.87
C GLY A 26 9.55 -1.30 -2.68
N SER A 27 8.29 -1.74 -2.73
CA SER A 27 7.22 -1.08 -3.47
C SER A 27 7.06 0.40 -3.09
N GLN A 28 6.80 0.76 -1.83
CA GLN A 28 6.71 2.18 -1.44
C GLN A 28 8.08 2.86 -1.36
N GLY A 29 9.11 2.13 -0.89
CA GLY A 29 10.47 2.66 -0.70
C GLY A 29 11.05 3.30 -1.96
N HIS A 30 11.02 2.60 -3.10
CA HIS A 30 11.55 3.15 -4.35
C HIS A 30 10.75 4.37 -4.83
N ALA A 31 9.42 4.35 -4.70
CA ALA A 31 8.54 5.41 -5.17
C ALA A 31 8.75 6.70 -4.37
N HIS A 32 8.74 6.59 -3.03
CA HIS A 32 9.00 7.72 -2.14
C HIS A 32 10.40 8.30 -2.39
N ALA A 33 11.44 7.46 -2.43
CA ALA A 33 12.80 7.92 -2.63
C ALA A 33 13.00 8.66 -3.96
N GLN A 34 12.52 8.08 -5.07
CA GLN A 34 12.65 8.71 -6.38
C GLN A 34 11.83 9.98 -6.49
N ASN A 35 10.59 10.01 -6.00
CA ASN A 35 9.76 11.21 -6.07
C ASN A 35 10.31 12.34 -5.18
N LEU A 36 10.80 12.03 -3.98
CA LEU A 36 11.45 13.00 -3.09
C LEU A 36 12.70 13.60 -3.75
N ARG A 37 13.57 12.76 -4.33
CA ARG A 37 14.76 13.21 -5.05
C ARG A 37 14.40 14.11 -6.22
N ASP A 38 13.43 13.70 -7.04
CA ASP A 38 12.97 14.48 -8.19
C ASP A 38 12.30 15.80 -7.76
N SER A 39 11.78 15.86 -6.53
CA SER A 39 11.30 17.08 -5.85
C SER A 39 12.41 17.88 -5.15
N GLY A 40 13.69 17.52 -5.29
CA GLY A 40 14.84 18.27 -4.77
C GLY A 40 15.19 18.01 -3.30
N VAL A 41 14.75 16.89 -2.73
CA VAL A 41 15.06 16.49 -1.35
C VAL A 41 16.37 15.67 -1.31
N GLU A 42 17.20 15.89 -0.30
CA GLU A 42 18.39 15.06 -0.04
C GLU A 42 17.97 13.72 0.59
N VAL A 43 18.11 12.63 -0.16
CA VAL A 43 17.62 11.29 0.22
C VAL A 43 18.75 10.27 0.27
N VAL A 44 18.78 9.46 1.33
CA VAL A 44 19.59 8.22 1.40
C VAL A 44 18.70 7.02 1.62
N ILE A 45 19.11 5.86 1.09
CA ILE A 45 18.41 4.61 1.32
C ILE A 45 19.08 3.87 2.48
N ALA A 46 18.29 3.50 3.47
CA ALA A 46 18.73 2.76 4.63
C ALA A 46 18.32 1.29 4.48
N LEU A 47 19.31 0.41 4.37
CA LEU A 47 19.10 -1.02 4.19
C LEU A 47 19.88 -1.83 5.22
N LYS A 48 19.38 -3.04 5.52
CA LYS A 48 20.15 -4.03 6.25
C LYS A 48 21.32 -4.53 5.39
N GLU A 49 22.40 -4.96 6.04
CA GLU A 49 23.52 -5.61 5.36
C GLU A 49 23.02 -6.82 4.55
N GLY A 50 23.55 -6.97 3.32
CA GLY A 50 23.14 -8.05 2.41
C GLY A 50 21.73 -7.92 1.83
N SER A 51 21.08 -6.75 1.93
CA SER A 51 19.77 -6.54 1.28
C SER A 51 19.86 -6.74 -0.24
N LYS A 52 18.92 -7.50 -0.79
CA LYS A 52 18.79 -7.72 -2.25
C LYS A 52 18.52 -6.43 -3.02
N SER A 53 17.95 -5.42 -2.36
CA SER A 53 17.61 -4.14 -2.99
C SER A 53 18.77 -3.14 -3.03
N THR A 54 19.95 -3.48 -2.49
CA THR A 54 21.10 -2.56 -2.45
C THR A 54 21.60 -2.21 -3.84
N GLU A 55 21.83 -3.22 -4.69
CA GLU A 55 22.29 -3.02 -6.07
C GLU A 55 21.31 -2.14 -6.85
N LYS A 56 20.01 -2.46 -6.77
CA LYS A 56 18.96 -1.66 -7.41
C LYS A 56 18.97 -0.19 -6.96
N ALA A 57 19.06 0.08 -5.65
CA ALA A 57 19.10 1.44 -5.14
C ALA A 57 20.34 2.21 -5.64
N GLN A 58 21.49 1.54 -5.72
CA GLN A 58 22.74 2.11 -6.23
C GLN A 58 22.67 2.38 -7.74
N ASP A 59 22.12 1.44 -8.52
CA ASP A 59 21.92 1.59 -9.96
C ASP A 59 20.95 2.75 -10.30
N GLU A 60 19.97 2.98 -9.44
CA GLU A 60 19.07 4.12 -9.54
C GLU A 60 19.68 5.42 -9.00
N GLY A 61 20.95 5.41 -8.58
CA GLY A 61 21.75 6.59 -8.23
C GLY A 61 21.63 7.05 -6.78
N PHE A 62 21.18 6.20 -5.86
CA PHE A 62 21.11 6.55 -4.43
C PHE A 62 22.35 6.12 -3.66
N GLU A 63 22.72 6.94 -2.67
CA GLU A 63 23.60 6.48 -1.59
C GLU A 63 22.85 5.50 -0.70
N VAL A 64 23.49 4.36 -0.40
CA VAL A 64 22.97 3.36 0.52
C VAL A 64 23.80 3.36 1.80
N LYS A 65 23.14 3.49 2.94
CA LYS A 65 23.74 3.45 4.28
C LYS A 65 23.15 2.29 5.10
N SER A 66 23.83 1.92 6.18
CA SER A 66 23.20 1.09 7.22
C SER A 66 22.02 1.86 7.84
N VAL A 67 21.04 1.15 8.40
CA VAL A 67 19.90 1.81 9.07
C VAL A 67 20.37 2.73 10.19
N ALA A 68 21.34 2.28 10.98
CA ALA A 68 21.94 3.05 12.06
C ALA A 68 22.57 4.36 11.56
N ASP A 69 23.44 4.30 10.55
CA ASP A 69 24.15 5.49 10.05
C ASP A 69 23.19 6.47 9.36
N ALA A 70 22.18 5.94 8.65
CA ALA A 70 21.15 6.76 8.02
C ALA A 70 20.29 7.50 9.06
N THR A 71 19.89 6.82 10.15
CA THR A 71 19.12 7.45 11.25
C THR A 71 19.92 8.55 11.95
N GLU A 72 21.22 8.34 12.15
CA GLU A 72 22.08 9.39 12.73
C GLU A 72 22.16 10.61 11.82
N TRP A 73 22.36 10.39 10.52
CA TRP A 73 22.50 11.44 9.51
C TRP A 73 21.20 12.23 9.21
N ALA A 74 20.03 11.59 9.26
CA ALA A 74 18.78 12.15 8.79
C ALA A 74 18.05 13.05 9.80
N ASP A 75 17.34 14.06 9.31
CA ASP A 75 16.37 14.84 10.10
C ASP A 75 15.00 14.14 10.15
N LEU A 76 14.64 13.42 9.07
CA LEU A 76 13.41 12.65 8.95
C LEU A 76 13.71 11.21 8.53
N ILE A 77 13.16 10.25 9.28
CA ILE A 77 13.32 8.82 9.06
C ILE A 77 11.97 8.25 8.65
N MET A 78 11.82 7.92 7.37
CA MET A 78 10.62 7.30 6.82
C MET A 78 10.79 5.78 6.77
N ILE A 79 9.98 5.05 7.54
CA ILE A 79 10.02 3.59 7.62
C ILE A 79 9.08 2.98 6.57
N LEU A 80 9.65 2.32 5.56
CA LEU A 80 8.95 1.63 4.47
C LEU A 80 9.39 0.15 4.34
N ALA A 81 9.99 -0.38 5.39
CA ALA A 81 10.23 -1.81 5.55
C ALA A 81 8.91 -2.54 5.86
N PRO A 82 8.78 -3.85 5.58
CA PRO A 82 7.57 -4.61 5.89
C PRO A 82 7.19 -4.49 7.37
N ASP A 83 5.90 -4.31 7.67
CA ASP A 83 5.40 -3.95 9.00
C ASP A 83 5.87 -4.89 10.11
N GLN A 84 5.93 -6.20 9.83
CA GLN A 84 6.39 -7.21 10.79
C GLN A 84 7.87 -7.08 11.16
N HIS A 85 8.68 -6.42 10.32
CA HIS A 85 10.10 -6.23 10.56
C HIS A 85 10.42 -4.88 11.21
N GLN A 86 9.50 -3.91 11.12
CA GLN A 86 9.76 -2.55 11.58
C GLN A 86 10.12 -2.50 13.07
N ARG A 87 9.47 -3.28 13.94
CA ARG A 87 9.81 -3.30 15.38
C ARG A 87 11.26 -3.73 15.67
N GLY A 88 11.79 -4.68 14.90
CA GLY A 88 13.16 -5.17 15.07
C GLY A 88 14.14 -4.11 14.58
N ILE A 89 13.92 -3.62 13.36
CA ILE A 89 14.71 -2.52 12.77
C ILE A 89 14.71 -1.29 13.70
N TYR A 90 13.55 -0.96 14.25
CA TYR A 90 13.39 0.16 15.17
C TYR A 90 14.26 -0.01 16.41
N ASN A 91 14.11 -1.12 17.13
CA ASN A 91 14.84 -1.37 18.37
C ASN A 91 16.35 -1.50 18.15
N ASP A 92 16.76 -2.16 17.06
CA ASP A 92 18.17 -2.50 16.84
C ASP A 92 18.97 -1.33 16.25
N SER A 93 18.34 -0.44 15.48
CA SER A 93 19.07 0.54 14.67
C SER A 93 18.56 1.98 14.76
N ILE A 94 17.29 2.20 15.11
CA ILE A 94 16.68 3.54 15.03
C ILE A 94 16.52 4.18 16.42
N LYS A 95 15.98 3.44 17.39
CA LYS A 95 15.49 3.94 18.68
C LYS A 95 16.50 4.83 19.41
N ASP A 96 17.72 4.34 19.58
CA ASP A 96 18.76 5.05 20.36
C ASP A 96 19.38 6.25 19.62
N LYS A 97 19.02 6.46 18.35
CA LYS A 97 19.49 7.56 17.50
C LYS A 97 18.41 8.60 17.20
N LEU A 98 17.18 8.37 17.67
CA LEU A 98 16.09 9.34 17.61
C LEU A 98 16.24 10.38 18.72
N THR A 99 16.89 11.49 18.37
CA THR A 99 17.06 12.66 19.24
C THR A 99 15.97 13.70 19.02
N ALA A 100 15.75 14.56 20.01
CA ALA A 100 14.79 15.66 19.90
C ALA A 100 15.00 16.51 18.62
N GLY A 101 13.90 16.90 17.99
CA GLY A 101 13.87 17.65 16.73
C GLY A 101 13.87 16.78 15.45
N LYS A 102 14.13 15.47 15.56
CA LYS A 102 13.96 14.53 14.44
C LYS A 102 12.47 14.20 14.23
N THR A 103 12.15 13.72 13.03
CA THR A 103 10.83 13.22 12.66
C THR A 103 10.90 11.73 12.32
N LEU A 104 10.04 10.94 12.96
CA LEU A 104 9.78 9.55 12.59
C LEU A 104 8.51 9.49 11.73
N ALA A 105 8.62 8.92 10.54
CA ALA A 105 7.54 8.90 9.56
C ALA A 105 7.21 7.47 9.11
N PHE A 106 5.93 7.24 8.80
CA PHE A 106 5.41 5.97 8.32
C PHE A 106 4.50 6.17 7.09
N ALA A 107 4.34 5.14 6.27
CA ALA A 107 3.29 5.08 5.25
C ALA A 107 2.12 4.16 5.62
N HIS A 108 2.17 3.55 6.81
CA HIS A 108 1.10 2.79 7.41
C HIS A 108 1.21 2.83 8.94
N GLY A 109 0.10 2.97 9.64
CA GLY A 109 0.07 3.24 11.08
C GLY A 109 0.19 2.01 11.98
N PHE A 110 0.23 0.79 11.42
CA PHE A 110 0.19 -0.49 12.16
C PHE A 110 1.04 -0.52 13.43
N ASN A 111 2.35 -0.21 13.31
CA ASN A 111 3.28 -0.32 14.42
C ASN A 111 3.04 0.73 15.52
N ILE A 112 2.49 1.90 15.18
CA ILE A 112 2.12 2.93 16.14
C ILE A 112 0.76 2.60 16.79
N ARG A 113 -0.25 2.30 15.97
CA ARG A 113 -1.63 2.01 16.42
C ARG A 113 -1.71 0.81 17.39
N PHE A 114 -0.90 -0.21 17.16
CA PHE A 114 -0.86 -1.41 18.01
C PHE A 114 0.27 -1.38 19.06
N GLY A 115 0.99 -0.26 19.19
CA GLY A 115 1.96 -0.05 20.27
C GLY A 115 3.26 -0.87 20.15
N TYR A 116 3.60 -1.34 18.95
CA TYR A 116 4.86 -2.05 18.70
C TYR A 116 6.08 -1.13 18.63
N ILE A 117 5.85 0.14 18.26
CA ILE A 117 6.87 1.19 18.22
C ILE A 117 6.36 2.39 19.03
N GLN A 118 7.23 2.94 19.87
CA GLN A 118 7.00 4.18 20.61
C GLN A 118 8.18 5.11 20.43
N ALA A 119 7.95 6.28 19.86
CA ALA A 119 8.95 7.32 19.71
C ALA A 119 9.34 7.93 21.08
N PRO A 120 10.62 8.35 21.26
CA PRO A 120 11.05 9.05 22.45
C PRO A 120 10.51 10.49 22.49
N GLU A 121 10.58 11.13 23.66
CA GLU A 121 10.18 12.53 23.84
C GLU A 121 10.97 13.47 22.91
N GLY A 122 10.30 14.50 22.39
CA GLY A 122 10.91 15.51 21.53
C GLY A 122 10.99 15.13 20.04
N VAL A 123 10.46 13.97 19.65
CA VAL A 123 10.43 13.49 18.25
C VAL A 123 9.02 13.62 17.69
N ASP A 124 8.91 14.18 16.48
CA ASP A 124 7.64 14.20 15.76
C ASP A 124 7.33 12.82 15.19
N VAL A 125 6.04 12.43 15.19
CA VAL A 125 5.57 11.17 14.61
C VAL A 125 4.48 11.47 13.60
N ILE A 126 4.78 11.23 12.32
CA ILE A 126 3.88 11.54 11.21
C ILE A 126 3.60 10.31 10.35
N LEU A 127 2.50 10.37 9.61
CA LEU A 127 2.14 9.39 8.60
C LEU A 127 1.84 10.11 7.28
N VAL A 128 2.36 9.57 6.19
CA VAL A 128 2.03 9.97 4.82
C VAL A 128 1.82 8.70 4.00
N ALA A 129 0.57 8.36 3.75
CA ALA A 129 0.17 7.10 3.14
C ALA A 129 -0.52 7.33 1.78
N PRO A 130 0.20 7.12 0.66
CA PRO A 130 -0.42 7.07 -0.66
C PRO A 130 -1.40 5.92 -0.77
N LYS A 131 -2.61 6.18 -1.29
CA LYS A 131 -3.65 5.16 -1.45
C LYS A 131 -3.50 4.40 -2.78
N ALA A 132 -2.30 3.89 -3.02
CA ALA A 132 -1.97 3.02 -4.17
C ALA A 132 -0.72 2.17 -3.91
N PRO A 133 -0.54 1.05 -4.64
CA PRO A 133 0.75 0.37 -4.69
C PRO A 133 1.87 1.30 -5.15
N GLY A 134 3.08 1.15 -4.57
CA GLY A 134 4.16 2.10 -4.80
C GLY A 134 4.63 2.23 -6.25
N HIS A 135 4.63 1.16 -7.06
CA HIS A 135 4.93 1.27 -8.50
C HIS A 135 3.95 2.23 -9.22
N THR A 136 2.70 2.28 -8.77
CA THR A 136 1.69 3.21 -9.30
C THR A 136 1.95 4.62 -8.78
N VAL A 137 2.34 4.80 -7.51
CA VAL A 137 2.77 6.10 -6.96
C VAL A 137 3.89 6.71 -7.81
N ARG A 138 4.91 5.92 -8.16
CA ARG A 138 6.00 6.38 -9.03
C ARG A 138 5.51 6.70 -10.45
N ARG A 139 4.75 5.79 -11.07
CA ARG A 139 4.26 5.95 -12.44
C ARG A 139 3.41 7.21 -12.61
N GLU A 140 2.48 7.45 -11.70
CA GLU A 140 1.59 8.62 -11.76
C GLU A 140 2.37 9.92 -11.53
N TYR A 141 3.35 9.92 -10.60
CA TYR A 141 4.23 11.07 -10.39
C TYR A 141 5.00 11.47 -11.64
N VAL A 142 5.63 10.50 -12.32
CA VAL A 142 6.40 10.72 -13.56
C VAL A 142 5.49 11.19 -14.70
N ALA A 143 4.23 10.75 -14.71
CA ALA A 143 3.23 11.21 -15.67
C ALA A 143 2.65 12.60 -15.37
N GLY A 144 3.21 13.33 -14.38
CA GLY A 144 2.75 14.65 -13.96
C GLY A 144 1.44 14.64 -13.15
N ARG A 145 0.96 13.46 -12.76
CA ARG A 145 -0.22 13.27 -11.90
C ARG A 145 0.25 12.98 -10.46
N GLY A 146 -0.68 12.59 -9.60
CA GLY A 146 -0.42 12.18 -8.22
C GLY A 146 -1.42 11.10 -7.80
N ILE A 147 -1.08 10.40 -6.73
CA ILE A 147 -2.01 9.49 -6.04
C ILE A 147 -2.62 10.25 -4.85
N PRO A 148 -3.91 10.08 -4.53
CA PRO A 148 -4.45 10.63 -3.30
C PRO A 148 -3.70 10.08 -2.10
N ASP A 149 -3.24 10.98 -1.23
CA ASP A 149 -2.58 10.60 0.02
C ASP A 149 -3.50 10.88 1.19
N ILE A 150 -3.25 10.18 2.30
CA ILE A 150 -3.75 10.59 3.61
C ILE A 150 -2.58 10.88 4.54
N ILE A 151 -2.76 11.87 5.42
CA ILE A 151 -1.74 12.26 6.39
C ILE A 151 -2.29 12.31 7.81
N ALA A 152 -1.45 11.92 8.76
CA ALA A 152 -1.73 12.01 10.18
C ALA A 152 -0.50 12.44 10.97
N VAL A 153 -0.74 12.98 12.16
CA VAL A 153 0.29 13.31 13.15
C VAL A 153 -0.13 12.69 14.47
N GLU A 154 0.71 11.79 14.99
CA GLU A 154 0.52 11.17 16.31
C GLU A 154 1.19 12.01 17.41
N GLN A 155 2.36 12.57 17.11
CA GLN A 155 3.12 13.41 18.03
C GLN A 155 3.65 14.63 17.28
N ASP A 156 3.36 15.82 17.79
CA ASP A 156 3.85 17.11 17.29
C ASP A 156 4.70 17.77 18.37
N ALA A 157 5.94 17.30 18.52
CA ALA A 157 6.87 17.80 19.52
C ALA A 157 7.50 19.13 19.10
N SER A 158 7.65 19.36 17.80
CA SER A 158 8.24 20.58 17.23
C SER A 158 7.23 21.72 17.04
N GLY A 159 5.93 21.40 16.96
CA GLY A 159 4.89 22.33 16.51
C GLY A 159 4.86 22.52 14.99
N GLN A 160 5.62 21.73 14.24
CA GLN A 160 5.73 21.79 12.77
C GLN A 160 5.37 20.46 12.10
N ALA A 161 4.96 19.42 12.84
CA ALA A 161 4.76 18.08 12.28
C ALA A 161 3.72 18.05 11.15
N TRP A 162 2.63 18.82 11.28
CA TRP A 162 1.62 18.95 10.23
C TRP A 162 2.14 19.60 8.95
N ASP A 163 2.97 20.63 9.07
CA ASP A 163 3.54 21.32 7.91
C ASP A 163 4.58 20.44 7.21
N VAL A 164 5.37 19.68 7.97
CA VAL A 164 6.29 18.67 7.43
C VAL A 164 5.54 17.54 6.74
N ALA A 165 4.44 17.04 7.31
CA ALA A 165 3.62 15.98 6.69
C ALA A 165 3.01 16.44 5.35
N LYS A 166 2.45 17.65 5.30
CA LYS A 166 1.94 18.26 4.05
C LYS A 166 3.06 18.47 3.02
N SER A 167 4.22 18.97 3.46
CA SER A 167 5.39 19.17 2.59
C SER A 167 5.91 17.86 2.00
N TYR A 168 6.00 16.81 2.81
CA TYR A 168 6.38 15.47 2.35
C TYR A 168 5.37 14.92 1.34
N ALA A 169 4.06 14.98 1.64
CA ALA A 169 3.01 14.53 0.72
C ALA A 169 3.09 15.27 -0.63
N LYS A 170 3.36 16.58 -0.61
CA LYS A 170 3.61 17.35 -1.83
C LYS A 170 4.84 16.87 -2.61
N ALA A 171 5.93 16.59 -1.91
CA ALA A 171 7.16 16.11 -2.54
C ALA A 171 7.00 14.73 -3.21
N ILE A 172 6.09 13.88 -2.73
CA ILE A 172 5.77 12.61 -3.38
C ILE A 172 4.61 12.70 -4.39
N GLY A 173 4.02 13.90 -4.56
CA GLY A 173 2.99 14.21 -5.56
C GLY A 173 1.54 14.14 -5.07
N GLY A 174 1.29 13.82 -3.80
CA GLY A 174 -0.05 13.63 -3.25
C GLY A 174 -0.98 14.82 -3.42
N THR A 175 -0.44 16.03 -3.20
CA THR A 175 -1.18 17.30 -3.30
C THR A 175 -1.65 17.66 -4.71
N ARG A 176 -1.21 16.93 -5.74
CA ARG A 176 -1.74 17.04 -7.12
C ARG A 176 -3.12 16.39 -7.25
N ALA A 177 -3.38 15.34 -6.48
CA ALA A 177 -4.66 14.62 -6.46
C ALA A 177 -5.54 15.04 -5.27
N GLY A 178 -4.93 15.51 -4.19
CA GLY A 178 -5.57 15.90 -2.95
C GLY A 178 -5.11 15.01 -1.79
N VAL A 179 -4.83 15.63 -0.65
CA VAL A 179 -4.35 14.96 0.56
C VAL A 179 -5.38 15.12 1.67
N ILE A 180 -5.83 14.02 2.26
CA ILE A 180 -6.87 14.05 3.31
C ILE A 180 -6.23 13.89 4.69
N LYS A 181 -6.66 14.74 5.63
CA LYS A 181 -6.29 14.59 7.04
C LYS A 181 -7.00 13.40 7.69
N THR A 182 -6.26 12.60 8.45
CA THR A 182 -6.77 11.46 9.22
C THR A 182 -6.01 11.31 10.56
N THR A 183 -6.17 10.16 11.22
CA THR A 183 -5.42 9.73 12.41
C THR A 183 -4.71 8.41 12.13
N PHE A 184 -3.68 8.06 12.91
CA PHE A 184 -3.04 6.74 12.81
C PHE A 184 -4.04 5.59 13.01
N THR A 185 -5.01 5.78 13.92
CA THR A 185 -6.10 4.82 14.17
C THR A 185 -7.01 4.63 12.96
N GLU A 186 -7.55 5.72 12.43
CA GLU A 186 -8.45 5.65 11.27
C GLU A 186 -7.72 5.10 10.05
N GLU A 187 -6.50 5.54 9.79
CA GLU A 187 -5.70 5.00 8.69
C GLU A 187 -5.46 3.50 8.85
N THR A 188 -4.97 3.06 10.00
CA THR A 188 -4.62 1.65 10.20
C THR A 188 -5.85 0.75 10.07
N GLU A 189 -6.94 1.12 10.75
CA GLU A 189 -8.15 0.28 10.80
C GLU A 189 -8.85 0.23 9.44
N THR A 190 -8.90 1.34 8.71
CA THR A 190 -9.58 1.39 7.40
C THR A 190 -8.73 0.79 6.28
N ASP A 191 -7.41 0.94 6.32
CA ASP A 191 -6.50 0.34 5.35
C ASP A 191 -6.52 -1.19 5.45
N LEU A 192 -6.33 -1.73 6.66
CA LEU A 192 -6.43 -3.17 6.95
C LEU A 192 -7.81 -3.74 6.57
N PHE A 193 -8.88 -3.00 6.85
CA PHE A 193 -10.23 -3.43 6.48
C PHE A 193 -10.40 -3.46 4.96
N GLY A 194 -9.94 -2.40 4.27
CA GLY A 194 -10.04 -2.27 2.83
C GLY A 194 -9.36 -3.43 2.10
N GLU A 195 -8.12 -3.76 2.48
CA GLU A 195 -7.37 -4.86 1.87
C GLU A 195 -7.98 -6.25 2.19
N GLN A 196 -8.42 -6.49 3.41
CA GLN A 196 -8.97 -7.80 3.80
C GLN A 196 -10.36 -8.04 3.20
N ALA A 197 -11.24 -7.04 3.26
CA ALA A 197 -12.65 -7.22 2.94
C ALA A 197 -13.00 -6.92 1.47
N VAL A 198 -12.22 -6.09 0.78
CA VAL A 198 -12.58 -5.61 -0.57
C VAL A 198 -11.41 -5.74 -1.54
N LEU A 199 -10.33 -4.97 -1.36
CA LEU A 199 -9.31 -4.73 -2.39
C LEU A 199 -8.49 -5.97 -2.73
N CYS A 200 -8.21 -6.82 -1.73
CA CYS A 200 -7.45 -8.05 -1.90
C CYS A 200 -8.35 -9.25 -1.61
N GLY A 201 -8.65 -9.53 -0.34
CA GLY A 201 -9.31 -10.77 0.06
C GLY A 201 -10.69 -10.97 -0.58
N GLY A 202 -11.55 -9.94 -0.51
CA GLY A 202 -12.89 -9.99 -1.11
C GLY A 202 -12.86 -10.13 -2.63
N MET A 203 -12.08 -9.29 -3.32
CA MET A 203 -11.99 -9.31 -4.78
C MET A 203 -11.40 -10.62 -5.31
N SER A 204 -10.28 -11.08 -4.76
CA SER A 204 -9.60 -12.28 -5.26
C SER A 204 -10.49 -13.52 -5.13
N HIS A 205 -11.19 -13.68 -4.00
CA HIS A 205 -12.08 -14.81 -3.79
C HIS A 205 -13.37 -14.71 -4.62
N LEU A 206 -13.88 -13.50 -4.89
CA LEU A 206 -15.01 -13.32 -5.80
C LEU A 206 -14.65 -13.79 -7.22
N VAL A 207 -13.45 -13.44 -7.69
CA VAL A 207 -12.92 -13.88 -8.98
C VAL A 207 -12.68 -15.39 -9.00
N GLN A 208 -12.05 -15.96 -7.98
CA GLN A 208 -11.80 -17.40 -7.87
C GLN A 208 -13.11 -18.18 -7.90
N TYR A 209 -14.10 -17.83 -7.07
CA TYR A 209 -15.40 -18.51 -7.07
C TYR A 209 -16.17 -18.33 -8.39
N GLY A 210 -16.06 -17.18 -9.05
CA GLY A 210 -16.61 -17.00 -10.39
C GLY A 210 -15.96 -17.95 -11.41
N PHE A 211 -14.64 -18.04 -11.38
CA PHE A 211 -13.87 -18.93 -12.25
C PHE A 211 -14.18 -20.41 -12.00
N GLU A 212 -14.19 -20.84 -10.74
CA GLU A 212 -14.55 -22.19 -10.31
C GLU A 212 -15.97 -22.54 -10.77
N THR A 213 -16.95 -21.67 -10.49
CA THR A 213 -18.35 -21.90 -10.88
C THR A 213 -18.50 -22.16 -12.38
N LEU A 214 -17.80 -21.39 -13.22
CA LEU A 214 -17.85 -21.58 -14.67
C LEU A 214 -17.13 -22.86 -15.12
N THR A 215 -15.94 -23.11 -14.60
CA THR A 215 -15.14 -24.27 -15.02
C THR A 215 -15.73 -25.59 -14.53
N GLU A 216 -16.29 -25.63 -13.33
CA GLU A 216 -17.01 -26.78 -12.78
C GLU A 216 -18.31 -27.09 -13.55
N ALA A 217 -18.94 -26.06 -14.13
CA ALA A 217 -20.08 -26.23 -15.03
C ALA A 217 -19.69 -26.72 -16.45
N GLY A 218 -18.39 -26.90 -16.72
CA GLY A 218 -17.87 -27.42 -17.99
C GLY A 218 -17.56 -26.37 -19.05
N TYR A 219 -17.55 -25.08 -18.69
CA TYR A 219 -17.08 -24.03 -19.60
C TYR A 219 -15.56 -24.02 -19.73
N GLN A 220 -15.06 -23.48 -20.85
CA GLN A 220 -13.62 -23.39 -21.11
C GLN A 220 -12.94 -22.49 -20.07
N PRO A 221 -11.83 -22.93 -19.44
CA PRO A 221 -11.10 -22.12 -18.46
C PRO A 221 -10.63 -20.77 -19.01
N GLU A 222 -10.27 -20.70 -20.29
CA GLU A 222 -9.82 -19.48 -20.94
C GLU A 222 -10.95 -18.45 -21.03
N ILE A 223 -12.16 -18.89 -21.38
CA ILE A 223 -13.35 -18.05 -21.40
C ILE A 223 -13.70 -17.62 -19.97
N ALA A 224 -13.69 -18.53 -19.01
CA ALA A 224 -13.94 -18.19 -17.61
C ALA A 224 -12.97 -17.12 -17.09
N TYR A 225 -11.68 -17.22 -17.42
CA TYR A 225 -10.67 -16.20 -17.08
C TYR A 225 -11.00 -14.84 -17.67
N PHE A 226 -11.39 -14.78 -18.95
CA PHE A 226 -11.75 -13.51 -19.59
C PHE A 226 -12.95 -12.85 -18.91
N GLU A 227 -14.01 -13.62 -18.68
CA GLU A 227 -15.26 -13.13 -18.10
C GLU A 227 -15.11 -12.62 -16.66
N VAL A 228 -14.35 -13.32 -15.81
CA VAL A 228 -14.35 -13.05 -14.36
C VAL A 228 -13.14 -12.29 -13.85
N LEU A 229 -12.04 -12.23 -14.61
CA LEU A 229 -10.83 -11.52 -14.20
C LEU A 229 -10.39 -10.46 -15.22
N HIS A 230 -10.29 -10.81 -16.52
CA HIS A 230 -9.81 -9.84 -17.51
C HIS A 230 -10.75 -8.64 -17.64
N GLU A 231 -12.05 -8.89 -17.82
CA GLU A 231 -13.04 -7.83 -17.99
C GLU A 231 -13.31 -7.02 -16.72
N LEU A 232 -13.04 -7.61 -15.54
CA LEU A 232 -13.18 -6.91 -14.26
C LEU A 232 -12.35 -5.62 -14.22
N LYS A 233 -11.16 -5.60 -14.84
CA LYS A 233 -10.36 -4.37 -14.96
C LYS A 233 -11.17 -3.25 -15.65
N LEU A 234 -11.85 -3.55 -16.75
CA LEU A 234 -12.60 -2.56 -17.53
C LEU A 234 -13.79 -2.01 -16.75
N ILE A 235 -14.47 -2.88 -16.00
CA ILE A 235 -15.58 -2.49 -15.13
C ILE A 235 -15.10 -1.58 -14.00
N VAL A 236 -13.98 -1.91 -13.35
CA VAL A 236 -13.37 -1.08 -12.30
C VAL A 236 -12.87 0.25 -12.86
N ASP A 237 -12.28 0.27 -14.06
CA ASP A 237 -11.86 1.52 -14.72
C ASP A 237 -13.06 2.46 -14.92
N LEU A 238 -14.21 1.95 -15.37
CA LEU A 238 -15.44 2.76 -15.52
C LEU A 238 -15.96 3.30 -14.17
N MET A 239 -15.93 2.48 -13.12
CA MET A 239 -16.28 2.91 -11.76
C MET A 239 -15.34 3.99 -11.24
N TRP A 240 -14.05 3.89 -11.55
CA TRP A 240 -13.07 4.89 -11.18
C TRP A 240 -13.29 6.22 -11.92
N GLU A 241 -13.62 6.16 -13.22
CA GLU A 241 -13.81 7.35 -14.06
C GLU A 241 -15.11 8.13 -13.77
N GLY A 242 -16.15 7.48 -13.24
CA GLY A 242 -17.45 8.15 -13.04
C GLY A 242 -18.42 7.47 -12.08
N GLY A 243 -17.91 6.63 -11.18
CA GLY A 243 -18.68 5.92 -10.19
C GLY A 243 -19.50 4.75 -10.76
N ILE A 244 -20.23 4.07 -9.87
CA ILE A 244 -21.14 2.96 -10.21
C ILE A 244 -22.16 3.39 -11.29
N ALA A 245 -22.58 4.66 -11.28
CA ALA A 245 -23.49 5.20 -12.29
C ALA A 245 -22.90 5.16 -13.69
N LYS A 246 -21.62 5.54 -13.89
CA LYS A 246 -20.96 5.46 -15.20
C LYS A 246 -20.79 4.02 -15.65
N GLN A 247 -20.44 3.13 -14.73
CA GLN A 247 -20.37 1.70 -15.01
C GLN A 247 -21.71 1.17 -15.53
N ARG A 248 -22.81 1.43 -14.83
CA ARG A 248 -24.17 1.01 -15.23
C ARG A 248 -24.66 1.65 -16.53
N TRP A 249 -24.33 2.92 -16.75
CA TRP A 249 -24.63 3.61 -18.00
C TRP A 249 -23.87 3.04 -19.20
N SER A 250 -22.68 2.47 -18.99
CA SER A 250 -21.83 1.98 -20.07
C SER A 250 -22.13 0.53 -20.47
N ILE A 251 -22.66 -0.28 -19.55
CA ILE A 251 -23.05 -1.67 -19.83
C ILE A 251 -24.42 -1.74 -20.52
N SER A 252 -24.77 -2.90 -21.07
CA SER A 252 -26.11 -3.11 -21.64
C SER A 252 -27.20 -3.17 -20.57
N ASP A 253 -28.44 -2.84 -20.93
CA ASP A 253 -29.62 -2.98 -20.07
C ASP A 253 -29.78 -4.42 -19.51
N THR A 254 -29.34 -5.43 -20.27
CA THR A 254 -29.36 -6.84 -19.82
C THR A 254 -28.37 -7.05 -18.67
N ALA A 255 -27.17 -6.49 -18.76
CA ALA A 255 -26.16 -6.57 -17.70
C ALA A 255 -26.57 -5.73 -16.48
N GLU A 256 -27.16 -4.54 -16.68
CA GLU A 256 -27.65 -3.69 -15.59
C GLU A 256 -28.80 -4.38 -14.83
N TYR A 257 -29.77 -4.95 -15.54
CA TYR A 257 -30.83 -5.75 -14.91
C TYR A 257 -30.25 -6.94 -14.14
N GLY A 258 -29.28 -7.65 -14.75
CA GLY A 258 -28.56 -8.76 -14.15
C GLY A 258 -27.85 -8.39 -12.84
N ASP A 259 -27.15 -7.25 -12.81
CA ASP A 259 -26.54 -6.65 -11.62
C ASP A 259 -27.59 -6.48 -10.50
N TYR A 260 -28.69 -5.76 -10.77
CA TYR A 260 -29.71 -5.49 -9.76
C TYR A 260 -30.33 -6.73 -9.13
N VAL A 261 -30.59 -7.78 -9.93
CA VAL A 261 -31.30 -8.97 -9.45
C VAL A 261 -30.37 -10.05 -8.90
N SER A 262 -29.10 -10.06 -9.31
CA SER A 262 -28.14 -11.11 -8.96
C SER A 262 -27.09 -10.64 -7.95
N GLY A 263 -26.69 -9.36 -7.99
CA GLY A 263 -25.73 -8.75 -7.07
C GLY A 263 -26.10 -9.00 -5.60
N PRO A 264 -27.31 -8.65 -5.14
CA PRO A 264 -27.75 -8.92 -3.76
C PRO A 264 -27.93 -10.41 -3.40
N ARG A 265 -27.92 -11.32 -4.39
CA ARG A 265 -27.95 -12.78 -4.15
C ARG A 265 -26.56 -13.35 -3.89
N VAL A 266 -25.53 -12.72 -4.47
CA VAL A 266 -24.11 -13.07 -4.24
C VAL A 266 -23.58 -12.31 -3.03
N ILE A 267 -23.78 -10.99 -3.00
CA ILE A 267 -23.43 -10.08 -1.90
C ILE A 267 -24.68 -9.81 -1.07
N ASP A 268 -25.09 -10.82 -0.30
CA ASP A 268 -26.26 -10.73 0.56
C ASP A 268 -25.92 -10.08 1.94
N PRO A 269 -26.91 -9.85 2.83
CA PRO A 269 -26.66 -9.23 4.14
C PRO A 269 -25.62 -9.95 5.01
N ARG A 270 -25.41 -11.26 4.84
CA ARG A 270 -24.40 -12.03 5.61
C ARG A 270 -22.98 -11.61 5.22
N VAL A 271 -22.76 -11.19 3.97
CA VAL A 271 -21.46 -10.65 3.56
C VAL A 271 -21.13 -9.39 4.35
N LYS A 272 -22.12 -8.52 4.61
CA LYS A 272 -21.94 -7.34 5.45
C LYS A 272 -21.64 -7.73 6.91
N GLU A 273 -22.30 -8.74 7.45
CA GLU A 273 -22.01 -9.27 8.80
C GLU A 273 -20.57 -9.79 8.90
N ASN A 274 -20.09 -10.52 7.88
CA ASN A 274 -18.70 -10.97 7.80
C ASN A 274 -17.71 -9.80 7.76
N MET A 275 -18.00 -8.76 6.97
CA MET A 275 -17.18 -7.53 6.93
C MET A 275 -17.12 -6.85 8.31
N GLN A 276 -18.24 -6.81 9.05
CA GLN A 276 -18.26 -6.29 10.42
C GLN A 276 -17.41 -7.14 11.37
N GLY A 277 -17.40 -8.46 11.21
CA GLY A 277 -16.52 -9.37 11.95
C GLY A 277 -15.04 -9.07 11.68
N VAL A 278 -14.65 -8.94 10.40
CA VAL A 278 -13.28 -8.56 10.01
C VAL A 278 -12.87 -7.23 10.64
N LEU A 279 -13.74 -6.22 10.56
CA LEU A 279 -13.47 -4.92 11.19
C LEU A 279 -13.30 -5.04 12.71
N ALA A 280 -14.14 -5.83 13.39
CA ALA A 280 -14.03 -6.04 14.83
C ALA A 280 -12.70 -6.72 15.24
N ASP A 281 -12.22 -7.69 14.45
CA ASP A 281 -10.92 -8.34 14.67
C ASP A 281 -9.75 -7.39 14.47
N ILE A 282 -9.86 -6.44 13.53
CA ILE A 282 -8.87 -5.37 13.33
C ILE A 282 -8.87 -4.40 14.51
N GLN A 283 -10.04 -3.88 14.87
CA GLN A 283 -10.18 -2.85 15.91
C GLN A 283 -9.76 -3.35 17.30
N SER A 284 -10.03 -4.63 17.59
CA SER A 284 -9.60 -5.28 18.83
C SER A 284 -8.11 -5.63 18.86
N GLY A 285 -7.42 -5.59 17.71
CA GLY A 285 -6.03 -5.99 17.57
C GLY A 285 -5.82 -7.51 17.42
N ALA A 286 -6.88 -8.30 17.31
CA ALA A 286 -6.79 -9.75 17.13
C ALA A 286 -6.05 -10.12 15.82
N PHE A 287 -6.34 -9.40 14.73
CA PHE A 287 -5.62 -9.57 13.47
C PHE A 287 -4.11 -9.29 13.63
N ALA A 288 -3.77 -8.14 14.22
CA ALA A 288 -2.38 -7.73 14.42
C ALA A 288 -1.60 -8.74 15.26
N GLN A 289 -2.20 -9.24 16.34
CA GLN A 289 -1.61 -10.27 17.20
C GLN A 289 -1.36 -11.58 16.45
N ARG A 290 -2.34 -12.08 15.69
CA ARG A 290 -2.19 -13.31 14.89
C ARG A 290 -1.10 -13.16 13.83
N PHE A 291 -1.13 -12.06 13.07
CA PHE A 291 -0.14 -11.81 12.03
C PHE A 291 1.27 -11.76 12.60
N ILE A 292 1.48 -10.95 13.66
CA ILE A 292 2.79 -10.85 14.30
C ILE A 292 3.25 -12.19 14.90
N ALA A 293 2.37 -12.94 15.57
CA ALA A 293 2.71 -14.24 16.14
C ALA A 293 3.14 -15.24 15.06
N ASP A 294 2.47 -15.27 13.91
CA ASP A 294 2.89 -16.11 12.79
C ASP A 294 4.25 -15.67 12.24
N GLN A 295 4.49 -14.37 12.06
CA GLN A 295 5.78 -13.87 11.57
C GLN A 295 6.93 -14.21 12.52
N ASP A 296 6.72 -14.11 13.84
CA ASP A 296 7.71 -14.55 14.85
C ASP A 296 7.95 -16.06 14.83
N ASN A 297 6.94 -16.84 14.46
CA ASN A 297 7.05 -18.29 14.26
C ASN A 297 7.65 -18.67 12.89
N GLY A 298 8.25 -17.71 12.17
CA GLY A 298 8.86 -17.97 10.86
C GLY A 298 7.87 -17.95 9.69
N ALA A 299 6.71 -17.34 9.86
CA ALA A 299 5.65 -17.16 8.88
C ALA A 299 5.09 -18.48 8.33
N VAL A 300 4.83 -19.46 9.20
CA VAL A 300 4.40 -20.81 8.80
C VAL A 300 3.02 -20.75 8.15
N GLU A 301 2.05 -20.16 8.84
CA GLU A 301 0.68 -20.02 8.32
C GLU A 301 0.69 -19.18 7.04
N PHE A 302 1.41 -18.06 7.02
CA PHE A 302 1.44 -17.20 5.84
C PHE A 302 2.06 -17.88 4.60
N LYS A 303 3.12 -18.68 4.79
CA LYS A 303 3.74 -19.43 3.68
C LYS A 303 2.83 -20.53 3.16
N GLU A 304 2.13 -21.23 4.04
CA GLU A 304 1.16 -22.27 3.66
C GLU A 304 -0.01 -21.67 2.88
N LEU A 305 -0.58 -20.56 3.37
CA LEU A 305 -1.64 -19.83 2.65
C LEU A 305 -1.16 -19.37 1.26
N ARG A 306 0.05 -18.80 1.18
CA ARG A 306 0.61 -18.35 -0.11
C ARG A 306 0.80 -19.49 -1.10
N GLU A 307 1.35 -20.63 -0.65
CA GLU A 307 1.56 -21.80 -1.50
C GLU A 307 0.23 -22.34 -2.01
N LYS A 308 -0.79 -22.42 -1.14
CA LYS A 308 -2.13 -22.85 -1.51
C LYS A 308 -2.74 -21.95 -2.59
N GLU A 309 -2.70 -20.64 -2.40
CA GLU A 309 -3.30 -19.69 -3.35
C GLU A 309 -2.58 -19.69 -4.71
N ALA A 310 -1.26 -19.86 -4.72
CA ALA A 310 -0.46 -19.95 -5.95
C ALA A 310 -0.81 -21.17 -6.83
N GLN A 311 -1.44 -22.20 -6.25
CA GLN A 311 -1.83 -23.42 -6.95
C GLN A 311 -3.24 -23.33 -7.58
N HIS A 312 -3.98 -22.24 -7.37
CA HIS A 312 -5.31 -22.09 -7.95
C HIS A 312 -5.25 -22.13 -9.50
N PRO A 313 -6.12 -22.89 -10.19
CA PRO A 313 -6.01 -23.10 -11.64
C PRO A 313 -6.05 -21.81 -12.49
N ILE A 314 -6.70 -20.76 -11.99
CA ILE A 314 -6.75 -19.44 -12.65
C ILE A 314 -5.36 -18.85 -12.91
N GLU A 315 -4.37 -19.15 -12.07
CA GLU A 315 -3.01 -18.60 -12.19
C GLU A 315 -2.29 -19.20 -13.41
N ALA A 316 -2.40 -20.52 -13.59
CA ALA A 316 -1.81 -21.21 -14.73
C ALA A 316 -2.44 -20.76 -16.06
N VAL A 317 -3.77 -20.71 -16.10
CA VAL A 317 -4.53 -20.25 -17.29
C VAL A 317 -4.21 -18.79 -17.60
N GLY A 318 -4.23 -17.92 -16.59
CA GLY A 318 -3.95 -16.51 -16.75
C GLY A 318 -2.54 -16.21 -17.23
N LYS A 319 -1.55 -16.96 -16.73
CA LYS A 319 -0.15 -16.84 -17.17
C LYS A 319 0.01 -17.16 -18.65
N GLU A 320 -0.64 -18.21 -19.14
CA GLU A 320 -0.63 -18.56 -20.55
C GLU A 320 -1.29 -17.46 -21.40
N LEU A 321 -2.49 -17.04 -21.03
CA LEU A 321 -3.25 -16.03 -21.78
C LEU A 321 -2.55 -14.67 -21.83
N ARG A 322 -2.03 -14.17 -20.70
CA ARG A 322 -1.28 -12.91 -20.66
C ARG A 322 -0.02 -12.96 -21.52
N GLY A 323 0.60 -14.13 -21.66
CA GLY A 323 1.74 -14.36 -22.55
C GLY A 323 1.43 -14.22 -24.04
N LEU A 324 0.15 -14.35 -24.43
CA LEU A 324 -0.31 -14.24 -25.82
C LEU A 324 -0.69 -12.81 -26.24
N PHE A 325 -0.85 -11.88 -25.30
CA PHE A 325 -1.22 -10.51 -25.63
C PHE A 325 -0.10 -9.79 -26.40
N ALA A 326 -0.50 -9.03 -27.42
CA ALA A 326 0.44 -8.27 -28.26
C ALA A 326 1.14 -7.13 -27.48
N TRP A 327 0.59 -6.76 -26.33
CA TRP A 327 1.19 -5.84 -25.37
C TRP A 327 1.71 -6.63 -24.17
N LYS A 328 2.88 -6.24 -23.66
CA LYS A 328 3.40 -6.76 -22.39
C LYS A 328 3.26 -5.70 -21.32
N GLN A 329 2.63 -6.05 -20.21
CA GLN A 329 2.80 -5.32 -18.97
C GLN A 329 4.03 -5.93 -18.29
N GLN A 330 5.18 -5.27 -18.40
CA GLN A 330 6.39 -5.70 -17.69
C GLN A 330 6.57 -4.83 -16.45
N ASP A 331 6.66 -5.48 -15.30
CA ASP A 331 7.27 -4.94 -14.10
C ASP A 331 8.56 -5.75 -13.88
N SER A 332 9.72 -5.10 -13.95
CA SER A 332 11.02 -5.79 -13.85
C SER A 332 11.24 -6.45 -12.49
N ASP A 333 10.47 -6.06 -11.47
CA ASP A 333 10.61 -6.60 -10.11
C ASP A 333 9.63 -7.75 -9.80
N TYR A 334 8.69 -8.04 -10.71
CA TYR A 334 7.66 -9.05 -10.48
C TYR A 334 8.04 -10.41 -11.08
N ILE A 335 7.87 -11.47 -10.30
CA ILE A 335 8.02 -12.85 -10.76
C ILE A 335 6.63 -13.40 -11.12
N GLU A 336 6.39 -13.64 -12.42
CA GLU A 336 5.09 -14.08 -12.96
C GLU A 336 4.56 -15.35 -12.27
N GLY A 337 3.43 -15.19 -11.57
CA GLY A 337 2.75 -16.25 -10.81
C GLY A 337 3.24 -16.42 -9.36
N SER A 338 4.02 -15.46 -8.83
CA SER A 338 4.47 -15.49 -7.43
C SER A 338 3.98 -14.27 -6.65
N ALA A 339 3.40 -14.52 -5.46
CA ALA A 339 3.09 -13.46 -4.49
C ALA A 339 4.28 -13.14 -3.55
N ALA A 340 5.41 -13.83 -3.69
CA ALA A 340 6.61 -13.55 -2.90
C ALA A 340 7.33 -12.29 -3.41
N ARG A 341 7.92 -11.53 -2.47
CA ARG A 341 8.73 -10.34 -2.73
C ARG A 341 10.18 -10.57 -2.32
#